data_AF-A0A519LDU8-F1
#
_entry.id   AF-A0A519LDU8-F1
#
_cell.length_a   1.000
_cell.length_b   1.000
_cell.length_c   1.000
_cell.angle_alpha   90.00
_cell.angle_beta   90.00
_cell.angle_gamma   90.00
#
_symmetry.space_group_name_H-M   'P 1'
#
loop_
_entity.id
_entity.type
_entity.pdbx_description
1 polymer ?
#
loop_
_entity_poly.entity_id
_entity_poly.type
_entity_poly.pdbx_seq_one_letter_code
_entity_poly.pdbx_strand_id
1 'polypeptide(L)'
;MNFDRLKEKLEILADAAKYDVSCSSSGGSRKNKKGALGDSSASGICHTYTEDGRCVSLLKVLLTNHCIYDCAYCVSRSSNDIKRAAFTVEEVVDLTINFYRRNYIEGLFLSSGIFKNADTTMERLVRVAKKLRLEENFNGYIHLKSIPGASDLLMQEAALYADRLSINIEIPTESGLKLLAPEKNREDMLNPMKYIQSGITQYKEEKKIFRKVPKFAPAGQSTQM
;
A
#
# COMPACT_ATOMS: atom_id res chain seq x y z
N MET A 1 7.59 -22.94 -4.25
CA MET A 1 6.98 -21.71 -4.80
C MET A 1 7.16 -21.75 -6.32
N ASN A 2 6.09 -21.63 -7.11
CA ASN A 2 6.21 -21.59 -8.57
C ASN A 2 6.65 -20.18 -8.99
N PHE A 3 7.90 -20.04 -9.43
CA PHE A 3 8.50 -18.75 -9.75
C PHE A 3 7.81 -18.05 -10.94
N ASP A 4 7.43 -18.80 -11.97
CA ASP A 4 6.76 -18.25 -13.14
C ASP A 4 5.40 -17.66 -12.78
N ARG A 5 4.65 -18.37 -11.92
CA ARG A 5 3.37 -17.87 -11.41
C ARG A 5 3.54 -16.63 -10.52
N LEU A 6 4.58 -16.58 -9.69
CA LEU A 6 4.85 -15.43 -8.84
C LEU A 6 5.22 -14.19 -9.67
N LYS A 7 6.04 -14.38 -10.70
CA LYS A 7 6.44 -13.33 -11.64
C LYS A 7 5.23 -12.78 -12.41
N GLU A 8 4.37 -13.67 -12.91
CA GLU A 8 3.14 -13.28 -13.59
C GLU A 8 2.21 -12.45 -12.67
N LYS A 9 2.01 -12.87 -11.41
CA LYS A 9 1.24 -12.09 -10.44
C LYS A 9 1.87 -10.72 -10.19
N LEU A 10 3.20 -10.66 -10.07
CA LEU A 10 3.92 -9.41 -9.86
C LEU A 10 3.74 -8.45 -11.03
N GLU A 11 3.83 -8.93 -12.27
CA GLU A 11 3.59 -8.11 -13.47
C GLU A 11 2.18 -7.52 -13.46
N ILE A 12 1.15 -8.33 -13.17
CA ILE A 12 -0.25 -7.88 -13.13
C ILE A 12 -0.49 -6.88 -12.00
N LEU A 13 0.00 -7.18 -10.79
CA LEU A 13 -0.33 -6.43 -9.58
C LEU A 13 0.52 -5.18 -9.40
N ALA A 14 1.75 -5.17 -9.92
CA ALA A 14 2.54 -3.95 -10.04
C ALA A 14 1.97 -2.99 -11.09
N ASP A 15 1.49 -3.51 -12.23
CA ASP A 15 0.86 -2.67 -13.25
C ASP A 15 -0.44 -2.04 -12.73
N ALA A 16 -1.28 -2.81 -12.03
CA ALA A 16 -2.48 -2.26 -11.40
C ALA A 16 -2.16 -1.23 -10.31
N ALA A 17 -1.06 -1.41 -9.56
CA ALA A 17 -0.62 -0.47 -8.53
C ALA A 17 -0.12 0.87 -9.09
N LYS A 18 0.18 0.98 -10.39
CA LYS A 18 0.67 2.24 -11.00
C LYS A 18 -0.34 3.40 -10.86
N TYR A 19 -1.63 3.08 -10.81
CA TYR A 19 -2.72 4.05 -10.66
C TYR A 19 -2.91 4.57 -9.23
N ASP A 20 -2.20 4.02 -8.24
CA ASP A 20 -2.20 4.51 -6.87
C ASP A 20 -1.27 5.74 -6.76
N VAL A 21 -1.79 6.98 -6.76
CA VAL A 21 -0.95 8.18 -6.86
C VAL A 21 -0.41 8.56 -5.47
N SER A 22 0.57 7.79 -5.00
CA SER A 22 1.23 7.97 -3.70
C SER A 22 2.75 8.18 -3.80
N CYS A 23 3.35 7.85 -4.95
CA CYS A 23 4.79 7.88 -5.17
C CYS A 23 5.15 8.05 -6.66
N SER A 24 6.34 8.55 -6.93
CA SER A 24 6.86 8.73 -8.29
C SER A 24 7.39 7.41 -8.84
N SER A 25 6.81 6.93 -9.94
CA SER A 25 7.35 5.81 -10.72
C SER A 25 8.25 6.33 -11.84
N SER A 26 9.38 5.66 -12.10
CA SER A 26 10.33 6.06 -13.13
C SER A 26 9.80 5.89 -14.57
N GLY A 27 8.79 5.03 -14.78
CA GLY A 27 8.09 4.85 -16.07
C GLY A 27 8.96 4.38 -17.24
N GLY A 28 10.23 4.06 -17.01
CA GLY A 28 11.20 3.75 -18.06
C GLY A 28 11.05 2.32 -18.58
N SER A 29 11.07 2.17 -19.91
CA SER A 29 11.03 0.88 -20.62
C SER A 29 12.22 0.66 -21.58
N ARG A 30 13.28 1.47 -21.44
CA ARG A 30 14.50 1.38 -22.24
C ARG A 30 15.17 0.04 -22.04
N LYS A 31 15.27 -0.70 -23.15
CA LYS A 31 16.01 -1.95 -23.27
C LYS A 31 17.50 -1.68 -23.46
N ASN A 32 18.32 -2.55 -22.89
CA ASN A 32 19.76 -2.53 -22.96
C ASN A 32 20.19 -2.92 -24.37
N LYS A 33 21.30 -2.33 -24.81
CA LYS A 33 21.99 -2.68 -26.04
C LYS A 33 23.23 -3.50 -25.67
N LYS A 34 23.60 -4.47 -26.51
CA LYS A 34 24.80 -5.28 -26.27
C LYS A 34 26.02 -4.37 -26.09
N GLY A 35 26.69 -4.48 -24.94
CA GLY A 35 27.85 -3.65 -24.56
C GLY A 35 27.51 -2.35 -23.82
N ALA A 36 26.24 -2.06 -23.55
CA ALA A 36 25.80 -0.92 -22.75
C ALA A 36 25.40 -1.31 -21.31
N LEU A 37 25.35 -0.31 -20.44
CA LEU A 37 25.08 -0.48 -19.01
C LEU A 37 23.58 -0.36 -18.72
N GLY A 38 23.05 -1.40 -18.08
CA GLY A 38 21.75 -1.38 -17.42
C GLY A 38 20.53 -1.42 -18.35
N ASP A 39 19.39 -1.66 -17.71
CA ASP A 39 18.05 -1.72 -18.30
C ASP A 39 17.10 -0.92 -17.40
N SER A 40 16.15 -0.18 -17.96
CA SER A 40 15.05 0.38 -17.16
C SER A 40 13.86 -0.57 -17.24
N SER A 41 13.44 -1.12 -16.10
CA SER A 41 12.26 -1.98 -16.00
C SER A 41 11.15 -1.26 -15.21
N ALA A 42 9.90 -1.42 -15.65
CA ALA A 42 8.72 -0.80 -15.03
C ALA A 42 8.29 -1.50 -13.72
N SER A 43 9.17 -2.29 -13.11
CA SER A 43 8.83 -3.39 -12.20
C SER A 43 8.46 -2.90 -10.80
N GLY A 44 7.29 -2.27 -10.64
CA GLY A 44 6.67 -2.06 -9.33
C GLY A 44 7.55 -1.38 -8.29
N ILE A 45 8.57 -0.61 -8.68
CA ILE A 45 9.40 0.17 -7.75
C ILE A 45 9.02 1.63 -7.91
N CYS A 46 8.67 2.27 -6.80
CA CYS A 46 8.42 3.71 -6.76
C CYS A 46 9.25 4.39 -5.69
N HIS A 47 9.37 5.71 -5.78
CA HIS A 47 10.17 6.49 -4.83
C HIS A 47 9.27 7.36 -3.95
N THR A 48 9.58 7.38 -2.65
CA THR A 48 8.94 8.28 -1.69
C THR A 48 10.00 9.00 -0.85
N TYR A 49 9.59 9.99 -0.07
CA TYR A 49 10.47 10.74 0.82
C TYR A 49 10.13 10.44 2.27
N THR A 50 11.16 10.07 3.04
CA THR A 50 11.08 9.91 4.49
C THR A 50 11.07 11.29 5.18
N GLU A 51 10.73 11.33 6.48
CA GLU A 51 10.64 12.59 7.23
C GLU A 51 11.96 13.38 7.30
N ASP A 52 13.10 12.69 7.17
CA ASP A 52 14.44 13.27 7.10
C ASP A 52 14.85 13.73 5.69
N GLY A 53 13.93 13.69 4.71
CA GLY A 53 14.14 14.17 3.34
C GLY A 53 14.87 13.18 2.42
N ARG A 54 15.18 11.96 2.88
CA ARG A 54 15.78 10.94 1.99
C ARG A 54 14.75 10.38 1.02
N CYS A 55 15.16 10.26 -0.24
CA CYS A 55 14.42 9.51 -1.25
C CYS A 55 14.68 8.03 -1.04
N VAL A 56 13.62 7.24 -0.86
CA VAL A 56 13.69 5.79 -0.65
C VAL A 56 12.91 5.04 -1.72
N SER A 57 13.44 3.89 -2.13
CA SER A 57 12.83 2.99 -3.11
C SER A 57 11.87 2.00 -2.44
N LEU A 58 10.63 1.89 -2.92
CA LEU A 58 9.61 0.99 -2.38
C LEU A 58 9.16 -0.03 -3.42
N LEU A 59 8.98 -1.29 -3.01
CA LEU A 59 8.18 -2.24 -3.78
C LEU A 59 6.70 -1.83 -3.66
N LYS A 60 6.13 -1.34 -4.73
CA LYS A 60 4.75 -0.90 -4.88
C LYS A 60 3.92 -1.98 -5.57
N VAL A 61 3.09 -2.67 -4.82
CA VAL A 61 2.26 -3.77 -5.32
C VAL A 61 0.87 -3.73 -4.71
N LEU A 62 -0.10 -4.31 -5.42
CA LEU A 62 -1.38 -4.69 -4.83
C LEU A 62 -1.27 -6.10 -4.25
N LEU A 63 -1.89 -6.35 -3.09
CA LEU A 63 -2.17 -7.70 -2.60
C LEU A 63 -3.05 -8.46 -3.61
N THR A 64 -4.07 -7.79 -4.16
CA THR A 64 -4.92 -8.31 -5.21
C THR A 64 -5.52 -7.17 -6.01
N ASN A 65 -5.78 -7.40 -7.31
CA ASN A 65 -6.58 -6.49 -8.14
C ASN A 65 -8.04 -6.93 -8.21
N HIS A 66 -8.46 -7.96 -7.48
CA HIS A 66 -9.89 -8.27 -7.31
C HIS A 66 -10.56 -7.21 -6.45
N CYS A 67 -11.66 -6.64 -6.93
CA CYS A 67 -12.46 -5.66 -6.21
C CYS A 67 -13.94 -5.98 -6.36
N ILE A 68 -14.72 -5.84 -5.28
CA ILE A 68 -16.18 -5.96 -5.29
C ILE A 68 -16.86 -4.71 -5.85
N TYR A 69 -16.22 -3.54 -5.72
CA TYR A 69 -16.79 -2.27 -6.14
C TYR A 69 -16.58 -1.97 -7.62
N ASP A 70 -17.52 -1.23 -8.19
CA ASP A 70 -17.56 -0.83 -9.58
C ASP A 70 -17.25 0.66 -9.82
N CYS A 71 -16.21 1.19 -9.19
CA CYS A 71 -15.85 2.61 -9.33
C CYS A 71 -15.48 2.94 -10.79
N ALA A 72 -16.19 3.87 -11.42
CA ALA A 72 -16.05 4.22 -12.84
C ALA A 72 -14.64 4.69 -13.23
N TYR A 73 -13.90 5.26 -12.29
CA TYR A 73 -12.51 5.72 -12.49
C TYR A 73 -11.45 4.62 -12.26
N CYS A 74 -11.82 3.44 -11.77
CA CYS A 74 -10.88 2.43 -11.33
C CYS A 74 -10.70 1.32 -12.39
N VAL A 75 -9.46 1.08 -12.82
CA VAL A 75 -9.13 -0.05 -13.72
C VAL A 75 -9.49 -1.39 -13.08
N SER A 76 -9.37 -1.50 -11.75
CA SER A 76 -9.69 -2.70 -10.98
C SER A 76 -11.17 -2.86 -10.64
N ARG A 77 -12.07 -2.00 -11.14
CA ARG A 77 -13.52 -2.09 -10.89
C ARG A 77 -14.08 -3.47 -11.26
N SER A 78 -15.12 -3.92 -10.56
CA SER A 78 -15.65 -5.29 -10.69
C SER A 78 -16.18 -5.61 -12.10
N SER A 79 -16.72 -4.62 -12.82
CA SER A 79 -17.25 -4.82 -14.18
C SER A 79 -16.18 -4.94 -15.28
N ASN A 80 -14.92 -4.62 -14.99
CA ASN A 80 -13.86 -4.70 -16.00
C ASN A 80 -13.38 -6.14 -16.19
N ASP A 81 -13.41 -6.61 -17.44
CA ASP A 81 -12.78 -7.87 -17.86
C ASP A 81 -11.27 -7.67 -18.06
N ILE A 82 -10.53 -7.86 -16.98
CA ILE A 82 -9.08 -7.83 -16.95
C ILE A 82 -8.55 -9.07 -16.25
N LYS A 83 -7.30 -9.43 -16.55
CA LYS A 83 -6.63 -10.53 -15.85
C LYS A 83 -6.51 -10.22 -14.35
N ARG A 84 -7.10 -11.09 -13.53
CA ARG A 84 -7.07 -10.94 -12.07
C ARG A 84 -6.02 -11.83 -11.42
N ALA A 85 -5.39 -11.31 -10.37
CA ALA A 85 -4.37 -11.98 -9.60
C ALA A 85 -4.51 -11.62 -8.12
N ALA A 86 -4.06 -12.52 -7.26
CA ALA A 86 -3.97 -12.30 -5.83
C ALA A 86 -2.71 -12.96 -5.29
N PHE A 87 -1.97 -12.23 -4.46
CA PHE A 87 -0.93 -12.78 -3.63
C PHE A 87 -1.53 -13.34 -2.33
N THR A 88 -0.90 -14.38 -1.82
CA THR A 88 -0.98 -14.76 -0.41
C THR A 88 -0.15 -13.79 0.44
N VAL A 89 -0.37 -13.81 1.75
CA VAL A 89 0.42 -12.99 2.69
C VAL A 89 1.91 -13.37 2.58
N GLU A 90 2.19 -14.67 2.54
CA GLU A 90 3.54 -15.24 2.42
C GLU A 90 4.22 -14.79 1.12
N GLU A 91 3.51 -14.79 -0.01
CA GLU A 91 4.08 -14.34 -1.29
C GLU A 91 4.52 -12.87 -1.24
N VAL A 92 3.75 -11.97 -0.59
CA VAL A 92 4.14 -10.57 -0.46
C VAL A 92 5.33 -10.41 0.48
N VAL A 93 5.34 -11.12 1.61
CA VAL A 93 6.45 -11.10 2.58
C VAL A 93 7.73 -11.59 1.90
N ASP A 94 7.70 -12.74 1.26
CA ASP A 94 8.84 -13.33 0.56
C ASP A 94 9.35 -12.41 -0.55
N LEU A 95 8.47 -11.83 -1.36
CA LEU A 95 8.86 -10.87 -2.39
C LEU A 95 9.56 -9.66 -1.77
N THR A 96 8.98 -9.07 -0.73
CA THR A 96 9.54 -7.89 -0.06
C THR A 96 10.94 -8.19 0.48
N ILE A 97 11.12 -9.29 1.20
CA ILE A 97 12.42 -9.68 1.75
C ILE A 97 13.43 -9.98 0.64
N ASN A 98 13.01 -10.63 -0.45
CA ASN A 98 13.89 -10.95 -1.56
C ASN A 98 14.39 -9.71 -2.31
N PHE A 99 13.54 -8.70 -2.51
CA PHE A 99 13.94 -7.42 -3.11
C PHE A 99 14.82 -6.61 -2.15
N TYR A 100 14.48 -6.61 -0.85
CA TYR A 100 15.24 -5.91 0.18
C TYR A 100 16.66 -6.45 0.34
N ARG A 101 16.82 -7.78 0.47
CA ARG A 101 18.14 -8.42 0.60
C ARG A 101 19.06 -8.22 -0.62
N ARG A 102 18.48 -7.90 -1.78
CA ARG A 102 19.21 -7.61 -3.02
C ARG A 102 19.45 -6.11 -3.23
N ASN A 103 19.10 -5.28 -2.24
CA ASN A 103 19.22 -3.82 -2.28
C ASN A 103 18.44 -3.16 -3.44
N TYR A 104 17.35 -3.78 -3.91
CA TYR A 104 16.46 -3.18 -4.92
C TYR A 104 15.44 -2.23 -4.32
N ILE A 105 15.12 -2.40 -3.04
CA ILE A 105 14.16 -1.58 -2.30
C ILE A 105 14.69 -1.29 -0.90
N GLU A 106 14.16 -0.22 -0.32
CA GLU A 106 14.30 0.15 1.09
C GLU A 106 12.97 0.01 1.85
N GLY A 107 11.89 -0.37 1.17
CA GLY A 107 10.57 -0.51 1.77
C GLY A 107 9.50 -1.14 0.88
N LEU A 108 8.28 -1.19 1.41
CA LEU A 108 7.07 -1.73 0.80
C LEU A 108 5.98 -0.66 0.78
N PHE A 109 5.37 -0.44 -0.38
CA PHE A 109 4.06 0.18 -0.52
C PHE A 109 3.05 -0.90 -0.88
N LEU A 110 2.10 -1.16 0.01
CA LEU A 110 1.09 -2.21 -0.17
C LEU A 110 -0.32 -1.64 -0.11
N SER A 111 -1.09 -1.96 -1.14
CA SER A 111 -2.51 -1.62 -1.29
C SER A 111 -3.27 -2.87 -1.74
N SER A 112 -4.58 -2.78 -1.93
CA SER A 112 -5.40 -3.89 -2.43
C SER A 112 -6.71 -3.41 -3.04
N GLY A 113 -7.22 -4.15 -4.01
CA GLY A 113 -8.65 -4.20 -4.26
C GLY A 113 -9.39 -4.86 -3.08
N ILE A 114 -10.68 -4.55 -2.93
CA ILE A 114 -11.51 -5.08 -1.83
C ILE A 114 -12.16 -6.36 -2.31
N PHE A 115 -11.63 -7.53 -1.94
CA PHE A 115 -12.05 -8.81 -2.53
C PHE A 115 -13.21 -9.51 -1.81
N LYS A 116 -13.57 -9.07 -0.60
CA LYS A 116 -14.71 -9.62 0.16
C LYS A 116 -15.44 -8.52 0.94
N ASN A 117 -14.73 -7.85 1.82
CA ASN A 117 -15.17 -6.67 2.57
C ASN A 117 -13.94 -5.91 3.08
N ALA A 118 -14.17 -4.74 3.66
CA ALA A 118 -13.11 -3.85 4.13
C ALA A 118 -12.21 -4.52 5.19
N ASP A 119 -12.81 -5.11 6.23
CA ASP A 119 -12.08 -5.75 7.33
C ASP A 119 -11.24 -6.94 6.86
N THR A 120 -11.81 -7.85 6.05
CA THR A 120 -11.07 -9.02 5.55
C THR A 120 -9.87 -8.60 4.70
N THR A 121 -10.04 -7.53 3.93
CA THR A 121 -8.96 -7.00 3.09
C THR A 121 -7.88 -6.36 3.96
N MET A 122 -8.28 -5.49 4.89
CA MET A 122 -7.35 -4.81 5.78
C MET A 122 -6.60 -5.76 6.70
N GLU A 123 -7.28 -6.79 7.22
CA GLU A 123 -6.66 -7.85 8.02
C GLU A 123 -5.49 -8.51 7.28
N ARG A 124 -5.61 -8.76 5.97
CA ARG A 124 -4.51 -9.32 5.17
C ARG A 124 -3.34 -8.36 5.04
N LEU A 125 -3.59 -7.06 4.85
CA LEU A 125 -2.54 -6.03 4.79
C LEU A 125 -1.80 -5.92 6.12
N VAL A 126 -2.55 -5.89 7.24
CA VAL A 126 -1.99 -5.88 8.60
C VAL A 126 -1.15 -7.13 8.84
N ARG A 127 -1.62 -8.31 8.44
CA ARG A 127 -0.85 -9.56 8.57
C ARG A 127 0.49 -9.49 7.83
N VAL A 128 0.54 -8.93 6.62
CA VAL A 128 1.81 -8.73 5.90
C VAL A 128 2.77 -7.86 6.73
N ALA A 129 2.31 -6.70 7.21
CA ALA A 129 3.14 -5.81 8.01
C ALA A 129 3.61 -6.45 9.33
N LYS A 130 2.72 -7.19 10.02
CA LYS A 130 3.05 -7.93 11.25
C LYS A 130 4.13 -8.97 11.01
N LYS A 131 3.99 -9.80 9.97
CA LYS A 131 5.01 -10.82 9.64
C LYS A 131 6.35 -10.19 9.30
N LEU A 132 6.35 -9.13 8.49
CA LEU A 132 7.58 -8.38 8.18
C LEU A 132 8.27 -7.87 9.44
N ARG A 133 7.52 -7.27 10.37
CA ARG A 133 8.10 -6.70 11.61
C ARG A 133 8.52 -7.76 12.62
N LEU A 134 7.68 -8.75 12.88
CA LEU A 134 7.81 -9.66 14.02
C LEU A 134 8.56 -10.97 13.68
N GLU A 135 8.48 -11.43 12.44
CA GLU A 135 9.08 -12.71 12.02
C GLU A 135 10.35 -12.46 11.19
N GLU A 136 10.26 -11.57 10.18
CA GLU A 136 11.38 -11.30 9.27
C GLU A 136 12.37 -10.22 9.76
N ASN A 137 12.07 -9.57 10.88
CA ASN A 137 12.84 -8.44 11.44
C ASN A 137 13.12 -7.33 10.39
N PHE A 138 12.15 -7.11 9.50
CA PHE A 138 12.25 -6.12 8.44
C PHE A 138 12.23 -4.71 9.04
N ASN A 139 13.33 -3.98 8.87
CA ASN A 139 13.49 -2.60 9.31
C ASN A 139 13.26 -1.56 8.20
N GLY A 140 12.95 -2.02 6.98
CA GLY A 140 12.63 -1.13 5.86
C GLY A 140 11.30 -0.40 6.07
N TYR A 141 11.06 0.60 5.22
CA TYR A 141 9.87 1.44 5.29
C TYR A 141 8.61 0.66 4.90
N ILE A 142 7.51 0.81 5.62
CA ILE A 142 6.21 0.20 5.26
C ILE A 142 5.15 1.30 5.13
N HIS A 143 4.60 1.43 3.93
CA HIS A 143 3.43 2.25 3.62
C HIS A 143 2.26 1.31 3.32
N LEU A 144 1.23 1.32 4.17
CA LEU A 144 -0.03 0.64 3.88
C LEU A 144 -1.08 1.64 3.40
N LYS A 145 -1.80 1.28 2.34
CA LYS A 145 -3.03 1.97 1.98
C LYS A 145 -4.19 1.34 2.75
N SER A 146 -4.73 2.09 3.70
CA SER A 146 -5.86 1.67 4.51
C SER A 146 -7.11 1.51 3.65
N ILE A 147 -7.88 0.46 3.92
CA ILE A 147 -9.11 0.17 3.22
C ILE A 147 -10.26 0.98 3.85
N PRO A 148 -10.96 1.83 3.09
CA PRO A 148 -12.13 2.56 3.59
C PRO A 148 -13.17 1.62 4.19
N GLY A 149 -13.73 1.99 5.35
CA GLY A 149 -14.70 1.18 6.08
C GLY A 149 -14.11 0.03 6.90
N ALA A 150 -12.79 -0.08 7.01
CA ALA A 150 -12.15 -1.02 7.93
C ALA A 150 -12.29 -0.52 9.38
N SER A 151 -12.44 -1.46 10.31
CA SER A 151 -12.61 -1.20 11.74
C SER A 151 -11.43 -0.49 12.38
N ASP A 152 -11.71 0.30 13.42
CA ASP A 152 -10.70 1.01 14.20
C ASP A 152 -9.63 0.08 14.78
N LEU A 153 -10.00 -1.15 15.16
CA LEU A 153 -9.05 -2.15 15.64
C LEU A 153 -8.00 -2.50 14.57
N LEU A 154 -8.42 -2.68 13.32
CA LEU A 154 -7.50 -2.96 12.21
C LEU A 154 -6.69 -1.74 11.82
N MET A 155 -7.27 -0.53 11.92
CA MET A 155 -6.52 0.73 11.74
C MET A 155 -5.44 0.90 12.80
N GLN A 156 -5.76 0.57 14.05
CA GLN A 156 -4.81 0.59 15.15
C GLN A 156 -3.67 -0.39 14.91
N GLU A 157 -3.97 -1.65 14.56
CA GLU A 157 -2.93 -2.62 14.24
C GLU A 157 -2.08 -2.16 13.05
N ALA A 158 -2.69 -1.65 11.98
CA ALA A 158 -1.97 -1.12 10.84
C ALA A 158 -0.99 -0.01 11.24
N ALA A 159 -1.43 0.92 12.10
CA ALA A 159 -0.60 2.02 12.57
C ALA A 159 0.56 1.56 13.47
N LEU A 160 0.41 0.45 14.22
CA LEU A 160 1.48 -0.10 15.05
C LEU A 160 2.64 -0.68 14.23
N TYR A 161 2.34 -1.25 13.05
CA TYR A 161 3.32 -1.99 12.25
C TYR A 161 3.79 -1.26 10.97
N ALA A 162 3.00 -0.32 10.45
CA ALA A 162 3.36 0.52 9.31
C ALA A 162 4.06 1.82 9.75
N ASP A 163 4.92 2.36 8.89
CA ASP A 163 5.50 3.68 9.07
C ASP A 163 4.52 4.78 8.66
N ARG A 164 3.79 4.56 7.55
CA ARG A 164 2.81 5.49 7.01
C ARG A 164 1.52 4.78 6.61
N LEU A 165 0.40 5.45 6.88
CA LEU A 165 -0.91 5.05 6.38
C LEU A 165 -1.42 6.06 5.34
N SER A 166 -2.10 5.59 4.30
CA SER A 166 -2.84 6.48 3.40
C SER A 166 -4.24 5.98 3.10
N ILE A 167 -5.14 6.92 2.85
CA ILE A 167 -6.52 6.65 2.43
C ILE A 167 -6.79 7.51 1.21
N ASN A 168 -7.45 6.96 0.19
CA ASN A 168 -7.83 7.76 -0.96
C ASN A 168 -9.27 8.25 -0.82
N ILE A 169 -9.46 9.55 -0.98
CA ILE A 169 -10.78 10.16 -1.11
C ILE A 169 -11.27 10.06 -2.56
N GLU A 170 -10.35 10.11 -3.53
CA GLU A 170 -10.54 10.02 -4.99
C GLU A 170 -11.39 11.15 -5.60
N ILE A 171 -12.53 11.50 -4.99
CA ILE A 171 -13.46 12.52 -5.48
C ILE A 171 -13.80 13.49 -4.34
N PRO A 172 -13.54 14.81 -4.48
CA PRO A 172 -13.68 15.76 -3.37
C PRO A 172 -15.14 16.12 -3.04
N THR A 173 -16.09 15.88 -3.94
CA THR A 173 -17.52 16.18 -3.76
C THR A 173 -18.32 14.92 -3.51
N GLU A 174 -19.32 15.01 -2.63
CA GLU A 174 -20.20 13.87 -2.33
C GLU A 174 -21.07 13.47 -3.53
N SER A 175 -21.57 14.46 -4.28
CA SER A 175 -22.32 14.21 -5.52
C SER A 175 -21.47 13.51 -6.58
N GLY A 176 -20.20 13.89 -6.73
CA GLY A 176 -19.28 13.24 -7.65
C GLY A 176 -18.93 11.82 -7.21
N LEU A 177 -18.71 11.60 -5.91
CA LEU A 177 -18.47 10.26 -5.37
C LEU A 177 -19.67 9.35 -5.65
N LYS A 178 -20.89 9.82 -5.38
CA LYS A 178 -22.12 9.05 -5.62
C LYS A 178 -22.34 8.75 -7.10
N LEU A 179 -21.95 9.66 -7.99
CA LEU A 179 -22.02 9.47 -9.44
C LEU A 179 -21.03 8.41 -9.93
N LEU A 180 -19.79 8.43 -9.45
CA LEU A 180 -18.70 7.62 -10.00
C LEU A 180 -18.39 6.35 -9.21
N ALA A 181 -18.83 6.26 -7.96
CA ALA A 181 -18.65 5.11 -7.07
C ALA A 181 -19.82 5.03 -6.07
N PRO A 182 -21.03 4.69 -6.54
CA PRO A 182 -22.26 4.73 -5.73
C PRO A 182 -22.23 3.81 -4.50
N GLU A 183 -21.36 2.80 -4.49
CA GLU A 183 -21.19 1.84 -3.39
C GLU A 183 -20.30 2.36 -2.25
N LYS A 184 -19.67 3.54 -2.42
CA LYS A 184 -18.76 4.13 -1.44
C LYS A 184 -19.43 5.29 -0.70
N ASN A 185 -19.24 5.36 0.62
CA ASN A 185 -19.63 6.51 1.42
C ASN A 185 -18.41 7.35 1.78
N ARG A 186 -18.59 8.67 1.82
CA ARG A 186 -17.52 9.61 2.19
C ARG A 186 -17.03 9.40 3.62
N GLU A 187 -17.94 9.05 4.53
CA GLU A 187 -17.63 8.82 5.94
C GLU A 187 -16.68 7.63 6.14
N ASP A 188 -16.78 6.60 5.29
CA ASP A 188 -15.90 5.41 5.32
C ASP A 188 -14.43 5.76 5.07
N MET A 189 -14.15 6.91 4.46
CA MET A 189 -12.80 7.44 4.21
C MET A 189 -12.39 8.42 5.31
N LEU A 190 -13.28 9.32 5.71
CA LEU A 190 -12.96 10.40 6.66
C LEU A 190 -12.81 9.89 8.11
N ASN A 191 -13.62 8.93 8.53
CA ASN A 191 -13.60 8.43 9.91
C ASN A 191 -12.26 7.75 10.24
N PRO A 192 -11.74 6.82 9.42
CA PRO A 192 -10.43 6.23 9.70
C PRO A 192 -9.28 7.25 9.64
N MET A 193 -9.35 8.25 8.76
CA MET A 193 -8.35 9.35 8.73
C MET A 193 -8.33 10.14 10.04
N LYS A 194 -9.51 10.50 10.58
CA LYS A 194 -9.62 11.18 11.88
C LYS A 194 -9.10 10.30 13.01
N TYR A 195 -9.46 9.02 13.01
CA TYR A 195 -8.99 8.05 14.00
C TYR A 195 -7.45 7.97 14.01
N ILE A 196 -6.83 7.80 12.84
CA ILE A 196 -5.38 7.75 12.69
C ILE A 196 -4.74 9.10 13.09
N GLN A 197 -5.39 10.24 12.80
CA GLN A 197 -4.88 11.56 13.17
C GLN A 197 -4.78 11.72 14.69
N SER A 198 -5.85 11.34 15.39
CA SER A 198 -5.92 11.36 16.85
C SER A 198 -4.85 10.45 17.43
N GLY A 199 -4.69 9.23 16.90
CA GLY A 199 -3.65 8.29 17.35
C GLY A 199 -2.22 8.79 17.14
N ILE A 200 -1.92 9.40 15.99
CA ILE A 200 -0.61 10.03 15.72
C ILE A 200 -0.35 11.18 16.69
N THR A 201 -1.38 12.00 16.97
CA THR A 201 -1.26 13.14 17.90
C THR A 201 -0.98 12.63 19.31
N GLN A 202 -1.74 11.64 19.77
CA GLN A 202 -1.52 10.98 21.07
C GLN A 202 -0.11 10.40 21.17
N TYR A 203 0.34 9.64 20.16
CA TYR A 203 1.69 9.09 20.12
C TYR A 203 2.79 10.16 20.24
N LYS A 204 2.63 11.30 19.55
CA LYS A 204 3.58 12.41 19.62
C LYS A 204 3.64 13.04 21.01
N GLU A 205 2.52 13.19 21.70
CA GLU A 205 2.48 13.71 23.06
C GLU A 205 3.03 12.71 24.08
N GLU A 206 2.64 11.45 23.99
CA GLU A 206 3.13 10.38 24.85
C GLU A 206 4.65 10.21 24.75
N LYS A 207 5.21 10.35 23.54
CA LYS A 207 6.67 10.25 23.31
C LYS A 207 7.47 11.34 24.02
N LYS A 208 6.87 12.50 24.33
CA LYS A 208 7.52 13.57 25.12
C LYS A 208 7.58 13.24 26.60
N ILE A 209 6.66 12.40 27.08
CA ILE A 209 6.47 12.10 28.51
C ILE A 209 7.09 10.75 28.87
N PHE A 210 6.85 9.73 28.07
CA PHE A 210 7.23 8.35 28.35
C PHE A 210 8.47 7.93 27.55
N ARG A 211 9.37 7.18 28.21
CA ARG A 211 10.60 6.67 27.58
C ARG A 211 10.35 5.59 26.53
N LYS A 212 9.26 4.82 26.68
CA LYS A 212 8.87 3.75 25.76
C LYS A 212 7.40 3.91 25.39
N VAL A 213 7.16 4.25 24.14
CA VAL A 213 5.83 4.34 23.55
C VAL A 213 5.82 3.45 22.32
N PRO A 214 4.83 2.57 22.13
CA PRO A 214 4.67 1.82 20.89
C PRO A 214 4.64 2.78 19.70
N LYS A 215 5.34 2.45 18.62
CA LYS A 215 5.29 3.26 17.39
C LYS A 215 3.85 3.29 16.88
N PHE A 216 3.42 4.44 16.39
CA PHE A 216 2.11 4.61 15.76
C PHE A 216 2.27 5.49 14.53
N ALA A 217 2.26 4.88 13.34
CA ALA A 217 2.43 5.52 12.03
C ALA A 217 3.45 6.70 12.09
N PRO A 218 4.72 6.43 12.46
CA PRO A 218 5.70 7.47 12.77
C PRO A 218 5.94 8.45 11.62
N ALA A 219 5.80 8.01 10.35
CA ALA A 219 5.90 8.86 9.16
C ALA A 219 4.56 9.51 8.77
N GLY A 220 3.57 9.46 9.66
CA GLY A 220 2.29 10.14 9.56
C GLY A 220 1.25 9.42 8.71
N GLN A 221 0.25 10.19 8.29
CA GLN A 221 -0.75 9.76 7.33
C GLN A 221 -0.82 10.70 6.14
N SER A 222 -1.37 10.22 5.03
CA SER A 222 -1.55 10.99 3.80
C SER A 222 -2.88 10.65 3.12
N THR A 223 -3.38 11.57 2.31
CA THR A 223 -4.55 11.33 1.47
C THR A 223 -4.27 11.73 0.03
N GLN A 224 -4.91 11.02 -0.88
CA GLN A 224 -4.97 11.40 -2.29
C GLN A 224 -6.36 11.98 -2.59
N MET A 225 -6.38 13.08 -3.35
CA MET A 225 -7.56 13.68 -3.97
C MET A 225 -7.34 13.78 -5.47
#